data_AF-A0A397CMW5-F1
#
_entry.id   AF-A0A397CMW5-F1
#
_cell.length_a   1.000
_cell.length_b   1.000
_cell.length_c   1.000
_cell.angle_alpha   90.00
_cell.angle_beta   90.00
_cell.angle_gamma   90.00
#
_symmetry.space_group_name_H-M   'P 1'
#
loop_
_entity.id
_entity.type
_entity.pdbx_description
1 polymer ?
#
loop_
_entity_poly.entity_id
_entity_poly.type
_entity_poly.pdbx_seq_one_letter_code
_entity_poly.pdbx_strand_id
1 'polypeptide(L)'
;MTGHRKADRKMSEIMEGVAMPPSISPISLYTALTLGIHVVCYLLWAYVPDAILASYGITYYPSRYWALAVPAMLVMTLMALVVFYIAINWISTAPLDSYNTIRDQYTVTLTKEELDIQRNANTPAIADIPLTSVNRMLFH
;
A
#
# COMPACT_ATOMS: atom_id res chain seq x y z
N MET A 1 -10.87 42.14 20.01
CA MET A 1 -10.54 40.83 20.62
C MET A 1 -10.58 39.65 19.64
N THR A 2 -11.16 39.79 18.44
CA THR A 2 -11.40 38.66 17.50
C THR A 2 -10.20 38.29 16.60
N GLY A 3 -9.19 39.16 16.49
CA GLY A 3 -8.03 38.96 15.61
C GLY A 3 -7.05 37.90 16.11
N HIS A 4 -6.84 37.81 17.42
CA HIS A 4 -5.89 36.88 18.03
C HIS A 4 -6.27 35.42 17.74
N ARG A 5 -7.55 35.08 17.93
CA ARG A 5 -8.08 33.73 17.70
C ARG A 5 -7.92 33.24 16.26
N LYS A 6 -7.88 34.16 15.29
CA LYS A 6 -7.73 33.81 13.86
C LYS A 6 -6.27 33.48 13.53
N ALA A 7 -5.32 34.18 14.16
CA ALA A 7 -3.90 33.89 14.03
C ALA A 7 -3.57 32.52 14.66
N ASP A 8 -4.12 32.24 15.83
CA ASP A 8 -3.91 30.97 16.54
C ASP A 8 -4.46 29.78 15.74
N ARG A 9 -5.65 29.93 15.15
CA ARG A 9 -6.25 28.91 14.29
C ARG A 9 -5.45 28.68 13.00
N LYS A 10 -4.92 29.74 12.40
CA LYS A 10 -4.09 29.63 11.20
C LYS A 10 -2.76 28.95 11.53
N MET A 11 -2.19 29.21 12.70
CA MET A 11 -0.97 28.55 13.18
C MET A 11 -1.21 27.06 13.42
N SER A 12 -2.34 26.67 14.05
CA SER A 12 -2.67 25.25 14.26
C SER A 12 -2.85 24.50 12.94
N GLU A 13 -3.51 25.10 11.95
CA GLU A 13 -3.65 24.51 10.61
C GLU A 13 -2.29 24.37 9.89
N ILE A 14 -1.37 25.32 10.08
CA ILE A 14 0.00 25.21 9.56
C ILE A 14 0.77 24.09 10.27
N MET A 15 0.63 23.94 11.59
CA MET A 15 1.30 22.88 12.34
C MET A 15 0.73 21.48 12.06
N GLU A 16 -0.57 21.37 11.80
CA GLU A 16 -1.22 20.12 11.38
C GLU A 16 -0.86 19.74 9.93
N GLY A 17 -0.72 20.72 9.04
CA GLY A 17 -0.30 20.51 7.64
C GLY A 17 1.20 20.28 7.46
N VAL A 18 2.02 20.67 8.44
CA VAL A 18 3.44 20.26 8.52
C VAL A 18 3.45 18.86 9.11
N ALA A 19 3.25 17.86 8.25
CA ALA A 19 3.55 16.47 8.57
C ALA A 19 4.95 16.44 9.19
N MET A 20 5.01 16.12 10.48
CA MET A 20 6.25 16.06 11.23
C MET A 20 7.19 15.14 10.42
N PRO A 21 8.42 15.56 10.04
CA PRO A 21 9.36 14.64 9.42
C PRO A 21 9.43 13.42 10.32
N PRO A 22 9.51 12.18 9.81
CA PRO A 22 9.47 10.99 10.66
C PRO A 22 10.60 11.09 11.67
N SER A 23 10.29 11.62 12.86
CA SER A 23 11.20 11.71 13.97
C SER A 23 11.40 10.26 14.33
N ILE A 24 12.58 9.72 14.01
CA ILE A 24 12.89 8.32 14.26
C ILE A 24 12.56 8.08 15.73
N SER A 25 11.47 7.38 15.99
CA SER A 25 11.02 7.18 17.34
C SER A 25 12.14 6.44 18.08
N PRO A 26 12.38 6.70 19.37
CA PRO A 26 13.41 5.97 20.12
C PRO A 26 13.25 4.45 19.99
N ILE A 27 12.00 3.97 19.83
CA ILE A 27 11.65 2.58 19.55
C ILE A 27 12.15 2.13 18.17
N SER A 28 11.94 2.93 17.12
CA SER A 28 12.45 2.64 15.78
C SER A 28 13.98 2.59 15.74
N LEU A 29 14.67 3.45 16.50
CA LEU A 29 16.12 3.42 16.59
C LEU A 29 16.61 2.16 17.33
N TYR A 30 16.01 1.86 18.48
CA TYR A 30 16.34 0.67 19.27
C TYR A 30 16.13 -0.64 18.46
N THR A 31 15.02 -0.74 17.73
CA THR A 31 14.72 -1.90 16.88
C THR A 31 15.69 -2.02 15.71
N ALA A 32 16.07 -0.92 15.05
CA ALA A 32 17.06 -0.95 13.98
C ALA A 32 18.45 -1.38 14.47
N LEU A 33 18.88 -0.88 15.64
CA LEU A 33 20.18 -1.23 16.23
C LEU A 33 20.23 -2.70 16.66
N THR A 34 19.19 -3.18 17.34
CA THR A 34 19.10 -4.59 17.74
C THR A 34 19.07 -5.51 16.52
N LEU A 35 18.27 -5.20 15.49
CA LEU A 35 18.25 -5.97 14.25
C LEU A 35 19.61 -6.00 13.56
N GLY A 36 20.30 -4.87 13.47
CA GLY A 36 21.65 -4.78 12.88
C GLY A 36 22.65 -5.69 13.58
N ILE A 37 22.65 -5.71 14.92
CA ILE A 37 23.53 -6.58 15.71
C ILE A 37 23.23 -8.06 15.41
N HIS A 38 21.96 -8.46 15.35
CA HIS A 38 21.59 -9.84 15.03
C HIS A 38 22.03 -10.24 13.62
N VAL A 39 21.88 -9.36 12.63
CA VAL A 39 22.32 -9.61 11.25
C VAL A 39 23.84 -9.77 11.18
N VAL A 40 24.59 -8.90 11.85
CA VAL A 40 26.06 -9.01 11.89
C VAL A 40 26.49 -10.31 12.55
N CYS A 41 25.91 -10.67 13.71
CA CYS A 41 26.19 -11.94 14.37
C CYS A 41 25.82 -13.14 13.49
N TYR A 42 24.70 -13.07 12.77
CA TYR A 42 24.28 -14.11 11.83
C TYR A 42 25.26 -14.28 10.68
N LEU A 43 25.73 -13.19 10.08
CA LEU A 43 26.71 -13.23 8.99
C LEU A 43 28.07 -13.74 9.49
N LEU A 44 28.54 -13.24 10.64
CA LEU A 44 29.77 -13.72 11.26
C LEU A 44 29.70 -15.21 11.54
N TRP A 45 28.60 -15.67 12.14
CA TRP A 45 28.36 -17.09 12.30
C TRP A 45 28.44 -17.76 10.92
N ALA A 46 27.58 -17.41 9.96
CA ALA A 46 27.44 -18.06 8.65
C ALA A 46 28.75 -18.21 7.84
N TYR A 47 29.64 -17.21 7.87
CA TYR A 47 30.86 -17.19 7.05
C TYR A 47 32.15 -17.61 7.77
N VAL A 48 32.18 -17.58 9.11
CA VAL A 48 33.39 -17.99 9.85
C VAL A 48 33.53 -19.52 9.79
N PRO A 49 34.72 -20.06 9.43
CA PRO A 49 34.96 -21.50 9.43
C PRO A 49 34.81 -22.16 10.80
N ASP A 50 34.35 -23.40 10.81
CA ASP A 50 34.09 -24.18 12.03
C ASP A 50 35.36 -24.35 12.90
N ALA A 51 36.55 -24.44 12.30
CA ALA A 51 37.81 -24.53 13.02
C ALA A 51 38.08 -23.30 13.90
N ILE A 52 37.71 -22.11 13.43
CA ILE A 52 37.87 -20.87 14.18
C ILE A 52 36.85 -20.84 15.34
N LEU A 53 35.60 -21.18 15.06
CA LEU A 53 34.55 -21.26 16.10
C LEU A 53 34.90 -22.26 17.20
N ALA A 54 35.41 -23.43 16.83
CA ALA A 54 35.86 -24.45 17.77
C ALA A 54 37.04 -23.97 18.63
N SER A 55 37.96 -23.16 18.07
CA SER A 55 39.08 -22.57 18.83
C SER A 55 38.62 -21.58 19.91
N TYR A 56 37.49 -20.91 19.68
CA TYR A 56 36.83 -20.03 20.66
C TYR A 56 35.91 -20.79 21.63
N GLY A 57 35.86 -22.13 21.56
CA GLY A 57 35.01 -22.96 22.42
C GLY A 57 33.53 -22.99 22.00
N ILE A 58 33.17 -22.47 20.82
CA ILE A 58 31.81 -22.48 20.30
C ILE A 58 31.63 -23.76 19.48
N THR A 59 31.16 -24.82 20.15
CA THR A 59 30.96 -26.14 19.53
C THR A 59 29.50 -26.50 19.29
N TYR A 60 28.56 -25.74 19.87
CA TYR A 60 27.13 -25.99 19.76
C TYR A 60 26.41 -24.84 19.05
N TYR A 61 26.11 -25.04 17.77
CA TYR A 61 25.32 -24.12 16.94
C TYR A 61 24.48 -24.92 15.94
N PRO A 62 23.41 -24.34 15.37
CA PRO A 62 22.56 -25.05 14.40
C PRO A 62 23.35 -25.45 13.15
N SER A 63 22.83 -26.40 12.37
CA SER A 63 23.46 -26.80 11.11
C SER A 63 23.68 -25.61 10.17
N ARG A 64 24.82 -25.58 9.47
CA ARG A 64 25.16 -24.58 8.44
C ARG A 64 24.13 -24.45 7.33
N TYR A 65 23.31 -25.49 7.11
CA TYR A 65 22.18 -25.44 6.19
C TYR A 65 21.25 -24.25 6.46
N TRP A 66 21.07 -23.87 7.73
CA TRP A 66 20.22 -22.73 8.10
C TRP A 66 20.75 -21.38 7.61
N ALA A 67 22.05 -21.26 7.33
CA ALA A 67 22.62 -20.05 6.72
C ALA A 67 22.08 -19.82 5.30
N LEU A 68 21.70 -20.89 4.58
CA LEU A 68 21.06 -20.81 3.27
C LEU A 68 19.53 -20.87 3.37
N ALA A 69 19.00 -21.69 4.27
CA ALA A 69 17.56 -21.89 4.40
C ALA A 69 16.82 -20.62 4.82
N VAL A 70 17.37 -19.83 5.76
CA VAL A 70 16.73 -18.58 6.22
C VAL A 70 16.52 -17.57 5.08
N PRO A 71 17.54 -17.17 4.29
CA PRO A 71 17.34 -16.25 3.18
C PRO A 71 16.45 -16.85 2.08
N ALA A 72 16.56 -18.16 1.80
CA ALA A 72 15.69 -18.82 0.83
C ALA A 72 14.21 -18.79 1.26
N MET A 73 13.93 -19.09 2.54
CA MET A 73 12.58 -19.00 3.09
C MET A 73 12.04 -17.58 3.05
N LEU A 74 12.87 -16.56 3.31
CA LEU A 74 12.46 -15.16 3.22
C LEU A 74 12.02 -14.80 1.79
N VAL A 75 12.82 -15.16 0.78
CA VAL A 75 12.47 -14.92 -0.63
C VAL A 75 11.19 -15.66 -1.02
N MET A 76 11.06 -16.93 -0.64
CA MET A 76 9.85 -17.73 -0.91
C MET A 76 8.61 -17.13 -0.23
N THR A 77 8.76 -16.65 1.00
CA THR A 77 7.67 -16.00 1.75
C THR A 77 7.24 -14.70 1.08
N LEU A 78 8.19 -13.85 0.65
CA LEU A 78 7.87 -12.61 -0.07
C LEU A 78 7.13 -12.89 -1.39
N MET A 79 7.59 -13.88 -2.15
CA MET A 79 6.91 -14.29 -3.38
C MET A 79 5.48 -14.80 -3.10
N ALA A 80 5.32 -15.62 -2.06
CA ALA A 80 4.01 -16.10 -1.64
C ALA A 80 3.09 -14.94 -1.22
N LEU A 81 3.59 -13.94 -0.49
CA LEU A 81 2.81 -12.75 -0.11
C LEU A 81 2.31 -11.99 -1.32
N VAL A 82 3.11 -11.83 -2.37
CA VAL A 82 2.67 -11.18 -3.62
C VAL A 82 1.56 -11.98 -4.29
N VAL A 83 1.71 -13.30 -4.38
CA VAL A 83 0.68 -14.18 -4.96
C VAL A 83 -0.62 -14.10 -4.16
N PHE A 84 -0.55 -14.19 -2.84
CA PHE A 84 -1.72 -14.06 -1.98
C PHE A 84 -2.36 -12.68 -2.08
N TYR A 85 -1.56 -11.62 -2.15
CA TYR A 85 -2.06 -10.28 -2.37
C TYR A 85 -2.86 -10.20 -3.68
N ILE A 86 -2.32 -10.69 -4.80
CA ILE A 86 -3.03 -10.72 -6.07
C ILE A 86 -4.33 -11.54 -5.96
N ALA A 87 -4.25 -12.73 -5.37
CA ALA A 87 -5.40 -13.62 -5.22
C ALA A 87 -6.51 -12.97 -4.37
N ILE A 88 -6.16 -12.33 -3.25
CA ILE A 88 -7.11 -11.61 -2.40
C ILE A 88 -7.73 -10.44 -3.18
N ASN A 89 -6.92 -9.65 -3.90
CA ASN A 89 -7.44 -8.56 -4.72
C ASN A 89 -8.41 -9.07 -5.79
N TRP A 90 -8.14 -10.20 -6.42
CA TRP A 90 -9.06 -10.82 -7.38
C TRP A 90 -10.37 -11.30 -6.75
N ILE A 91 -10.34 -11.82 -5.53
CA ILE A 91 -11.56 -12.22 -4.81
C ILE A 91 -12.36 -10.99 -4.37
N SER A 92 -11.68 -9.91 -3.98
CA SER A 92 -12.33 -8.71 -3.45
C SER A 92 -12.80 -7.72 -4.51
N THR A 93 -12.20 -7.72 -5.71
CA THR A 93 -12.56 -6.79 -6.78
C THR A 93 -13.70 -7.36 -7.62
N ALA A 94 -14.66 -6.51 -8.01
CA ALA A 94 -15.67 -6.90 -8.99
C ALA A 94 -15.01 -7.36 -10.31
N PRO A 95 -15.65 -8.25 -11.10
CA PRO A 95 -15.12 -8.64 -12.41
C PRO A 95 -14.74 -7.42 -13.25
N LEU A 96 -13.69 -7.51 -14.06
CA LEU A 96 -13.23 -6.39 -14.90
C LEU A 96 -14.33 -5.88 -15.87
N ASP A 97 -15.26 -6.76 -16.23
CA ASP A 97 -16.45 -6.45 -17.06
C ASP A 97 -17.65 -5.93 -16.25
N SER A 98 -17.52 -5.76 -14.93
CA SER A 98 -18.61 -5.27 -14.10
C SER A 98 -18.77 -3.76 -14.27
N TYR A 99 -19.97 -3.33 -14.66
CA TYR A 99 -20.35 -1.92 -14.69
C TYR A 99 -20.20 -1.20 -13.35
N ASN A 100 -20.17 -1.94 -12.24
CA ASN A 100 -19.96 -1.40 -10.89
C ASN A 100 -18.52 -0.93 -10.65
N THR A 101 -17.56 -1.34 -11.49
CA THR A 101 -16.17 -0.85 -11.42
C THR A 101 -16.03 0.53 -12.06
N ILE A 102 -17.00 0.94 -12.91
CA ILE A 102 -17.00 2.21 -13.65
C ILE A 102 -17.96 3.23 -13.01
N ARG A 103 -19.01 2.76 -12.32
CA ARG A 103 -20.02 3.61 -11.68
C ARG A 103 -19.85 3.63 -10.16
N ASP A 104 -19.92 4.81 -9.57
CA ASP A 104 -19.99 4.97 -8.13
C ASP A 104 -21.46 5.09 -7.67
N GLN A 105 -21.67 5.19 -6.35
CA GLN A 105 -23.00 5.32 -5.74
C GLN A 105 -23.70 6.66 -6.05
N TYR A 106 -22.97 7.64 -6.57
CA TYR A 106 -23.47 8.98 -6.88
C TYR A 106 -23.66 9.20 -8.38
N THR A 107 -23.38 8.18 -9.20
CA THR A 107 -23.53 8.22 -10.64
C THR A 107 -25.02 8.34 -10.99
N VAL A 108 -25.41 9.44 -11.64
CA VAL A 108 -26.79 9.72 -12.04
C VAL A 108 -26.92 9.47 -13.53
N THR A 109 -27.43 8.32 -13.95
CA THR A 109 -27.71 8.06 -15.37
C THR A 109 -29.19 8.20 -15.68
N LEU A 110 -29.53 8.84 -16.79
CA LEU A 110 -30.91 8.88 -17.28
C LEU A 110 -31.31 7.52 -17.86
N THR A 111 -32.51 7.07 -17.53
CA THR A 111 -33.16 5.96 -18.22
C THR A 111 -33.53 6.37 -19.65
N LYS A 112 -33.78 5.38 -20.52
CA LYS A 112 -34.07 5.63 -21.93
C LYS A 112 -35.32 6.51 -22.12
N GLU A 113 -36.32 6.32 -21.26
CA GLU A 113 -37.57 7.08 -21.25
C GLU A 113 -37.33 8.55 -20.83
N GLU A 114 -36.54 8.78 -19.79
CA GLU A 114 -36.15 10.12 -19.36
C GLU A 114 -35.31 10.84 -20.41
N LEU A 115 -34.44 10.11 -21.13
CA LEU A 115 -33.65 10.64 -22.22
C LEU A 115 -34.53 11.14 -23.39
N ASP A 116 -35.62 10.44 -23.70
CA ASP A 116 -36.57 10.85 -24.73
C ASP A 116 -37.35 12.10 -24.34
N ILE A 117 -37.71 12.24 -23.06
CA ILE A 117 -38.34 13.45 -22.51
C ILE A 117 -37.35 14.64 -22.54
N GLN A 118 -36.11 14.40 -22.11
CA GLN A 118 -35.03 15.37 -22.08
C GLN A 118 -34.65 15.91 -23.47
N ARG A 119 -34.74 15.08 -24.50
CA ARG A 119 -34.47 15.46 -25.89
C ARG A 119 -35.36 16.60 -26.39
N ASN A 120 -36.57 16.70 -25.86
CA ASN A 120 -37.56 17.71 -26.21
C ASN A 120 -37.56 18.91 -25.23
N ALA A 121 -36.70 18.88 -24.21
CA ALA A 121 -36.57 19.98 -23.25
C ALA A 121 -35.58 21.04 -23.77
N ASN A 122 -35.88 22.31 -23.51
CA ASN A 122 -35.00 23.42 -23.89
C ASN A 122 -33.71 23.47 -23.06
N THR A 123 -33.69 22.82 -21.89
CA THR A 123 -32.53 22.71 -21.01
C THR A 123 -32.33 21.24 -20.64
N PRO A 124 -31.19 20.63 -20.98
CA PRO A 124 -30.93 19.22 -20.64
C PRO A 124 -30.66 19.04 -19.14
N ALA A 125 -31.04 17.89 -18.60
CA ALA A 125 -30.72 17.47 -17.25
C ALA A 125 -29.22 17.19 -17.12
N ILE A 126 -28.70 17.52 -15.94
CA ILE A 126 -27.38 17.10 -15.52
C ILE A 126 -27.45 15.62 -15.15
N ALA A 127 -26.78 14.79 -15.94
CA ALA A 127 -26.68 13.36 -15.74
C ALA A 127 -25.37 12.85 -16.37
N ASP A 128 -24.82 11.81 -15.78
CA ASP A 128 -23.60 11.16 -16.22
C ASP A 128 -23.85 10.33 -17.47
N ILE A 129 -22.97 10.49 -18.45
CA ILE A 129 -22.98 9.70 -19.68
C ILE A 129 -22.09 8.48 -19.44
N PRO A 130 -22.57 7.24 -19.69
CA PRO A 130 -21.74 6.05 -19.54
C PRO A 130 -20.47 6.15 -20.39
N LEU A 131 -19.32 5.80 -19.79
CA LEU A 131 -18.02 5.82 -20.46
C LEU A 131 -18.02 4.99 -21.75
N THR A 132 -18.79 3.90 -21.79
CA THR A 132 -18.97 3.07 -22.99
C THR A 132 -19.59 3.85 -24.16
N SER A 133 -20.58 4.71 -23.89
CA SER A 133 -21.22 5.55 -24.91
C SER A 133 -20.27 6.63 -25.41
N VAL A 134 -19.52 7.28 -24.51
CA VAL A 134 -18.53 8.31 -24.85
C VAL A 134 -17.39 7.73 -25.68
N ASN A 135 -16.82 6.60 -25.23
CA ASN A 135 -15.74 5.90 -25.92
C ASN A 135 -16.19 5.49 -27.35
N ARG A 136 -17.43 5.00 -27.47
CA ARG A 136 -18.01 4.63 -28.77
C ARG A 136 -18.25 5.83 -29.69
N MET A 137 -18.42 7.04 -29.18
CA MET A 137 -18.60 8.25 -30.00
C MET A 137 -17.27 8.89 -30.41
N LEU A 138 -16.26 8.85 -29.53
CA LEU A 138 -14.97 9.52 -29.74
C LEU A 138 -13.95 8.68 -30.51
N PHE A 139 -14.01 7.35 -30.37
CA PHE A 139 -12.97 6.45 -30.88
C PHE A 139 -13.50 5.40 -31.88
N HIS A 140 -14.69 5.62 -32.44
CA HIS A 140 -15.19 4.88 -33.60
C HIS A 140 -14.87 5.58 -34.91
#